data_AF-A0A4U1A8J9-F1
#
_entry.id   AF-A0A4U1A8J9-F1
#
_cell.length_a   1.000
_cell.length_b   1.000
_cell.length_c   1.000
_cell.angle_alpha   90.00
_cell.angle_beta   90.00
_cell.angle_gamma   90.00
#
_symmetry.space_group_name_H-M   'P 1'
#
loop_
_entity.id
_entity.type
_entity.pdbx_description
1 polymer ?
#
loop_
_entity_poly.entity_id
_entity_poly.type
_entity_poly.pdbx_seq_one_letter_code
_entity_poly.pdbx_strand_id
1 'polypeptide(L)' 'MPINSLQLEQLTPELIVDFFGWLEKKRGNGVRTRNHRLAAIQSLAKMIFYMHPGKSDIAVRILDIPCKRYHRNIIGFLY' A
#
# COMPACT_ATOMS: atom_id res chain seq x y z
N MET A 1 20.70 -1.90 -7.69
CA MET A 1 19.92 -1.26 -8.76
C MET A 1 19.97 0.25 -8.56
N PRO A 2 20.13 1.05 -9.63
CA PRO A 2 19.92 2.49 -9.55
C PRO A 2 18.45 2.77 -9.22
N ILE A 3 18.18 3.81 -8.43
CA ILE A 3 16.82 4.17 -7.98
C ILE A 3 15.84 4.37 -9.15
N ASN A 4 16.34 4.80 -10.31
CA ASN A 4 15.53 5.16 -11.46
C ASN A 4 15.16 3.96 -12.37
N SER A 5 15.57 2.73 -12.03
CA SER A 5 15.30 1.55 -12.86
C SER A 5 14.19 0.63 -12.32
N LEU A 6 13.37 1.10 -11.38
CA LEU A 6 12.29 0.30 -10.81
C LEU A 6 11.21 0.03 -11.87
N GLN A 7 10.98 -1.24 -12.15
CA GLN A 7 9.97 -1.71 -13.09
C GLN A 7 8.69 -2.13 -12.36
N LEU A 8 7.56 -2.12 -13.06
CA LEU A 8 6.27 -2.45 -12.45
C LEU A 8 6.20 -3.92 -12.00
N GLU A 9 6.87 -4.81 -12.71
CA GLU A 9 6.96 -6.24 -12.45
C GLU A 9 7.64 -6.54 -11.11
N GLN A 10 8.41 -5.59 -10.60
CA GLN A 10 9.06 -5.69 -9.30
C GLN A 10 8.14 -5.29 -8.15
N LEU A 11 7.02 -4.61 -8.43
CA LEU A 11 6.08 -4.13 -7.43
C LEU A 11 5.12 -5.25 -7.01
N THR A 12 5.67 -6.25 -6.32
CA THR A 12 4.86 -7.38 -5.83
C THR A 12 4.17 -7.05 -4.51
N PRO A 13 3.06 -7.72 -4.17
CA PRO A 13 2.41 -7.58 -2.87
C PRO A 13 3.36 -7.83 -1.69
N GLU A 14 4.25 -8.80 -1.82
CA GLU A 14 5.23 -9.17 -0.80
C GLU A 14 6.21 -8.02 -0.56
N LEU A 15 6.75 -7.42 -1.63
CA LEU A 15 7.63 -6.25 -1.54
C LEU A 15 6.93 -5.07 -0.84
N ILE A 16 5.67 -4.80 -1.20
CA ILE A 16 4.89 -3.70 -0.61
C ILE A 16 4.69 -3.93 0.89
N VAL A 17 4.33 -5.16 1.29
CA VAL A 17 4.11 -5.52 2.70
C VAL A 17 5.42 -5.45 3.48
N ASP A 18 6.52 -5.96 2.94
CA ASP A 18 7.84 -5.91 3.57
C ASP A 18 8.34 -4.47 3.72
N PHE A 19 8.13 -3.63 2.70
CA PHE A 19 8.46 -2.21 2.77
C PHE A 19 7.66 -1.49 3.86
N PHE A 20 6.37 -1.82 4.01
CA PHE A 20 5.57 -1.29 5.12
C PHE A 20 6.09 -1.78 6.47
N GLY A 21 6.44 -3.06 6.61
CA GLY A 21 7.04 -3.58 7.85
C GLY A 21 8.36 -2.90 8.20
N TRP A 22 9.20 -2.61 7.21
CA TRP A 22 10.43 -1.84 7.40
C TRP A 22 10.13 -0.40 7.85
N LEU A 23 9.14 0.26 7.25
CA LEU A 23 8.72 1.61 7.63
C LEU A 23 8.17 1.69 9.05
N GLU A 24 7.38 0.69 9.47
CA GLU A 24 6.88 0.59 10.84
C GLU A 24 8.06 0.46 11.82
N LYS A 25 9.03 -0.43 11.54
CA LYS A 25 10.20 -0.66 12.41
C LYS A 25 11.20 0.51 12.44
N LYS A 26 11.49 1.12 11.30
CA LYS A 26 12.56 2.14 11.19
C LYS A 26 12.08 3.57 11.39
N ARG A 27 10.79 3.85 11.13
CA ARG A 27 10.23 5.20 11.23
C ARG A 27 9.08 5.31 12.24
N GLY A 28 8.71 4.23 12.92
CA GLY A 28 7.64 4.25 13.92
C GLY A 28 6.26 4.54 13.33
N ASN A 29 6.06 4.30 12.02
CA ASN A 29 4.77 4.56 11.39
C ASN A 29 3.68 3.68 12.00
N GLY A 30 2.56 4.28 12.40
CA GLY A 30 1.40 3.55 12.88
C GLY A 30 0.53 2.97 11.76
N VAL A 31 -0.42 2.11 12.15
CA VAL A 31 -1.36 1.42 11.24
C VAL A 31 -2.12 2.41 10.34
N ARG A 32 -2.54 3.57 10.88
CA ARG A 32 -3.24 4.61 10.12
C ARG A 32 -2.39 5.13 8.96
N THR A 33 -1.12 5.45 9.21
CA THR A 33 -0.18 5.93 8.20
C THR A 33 0.11 4.85 7.16
N ARG A 34 0.28 3.59 7.60
CA ARG A 34 0.46 2.44 6.70
C ARG A 34 -0.73 2.28 5.75
N ASN A 35 -1.95 2.30 6.26
CA ASN A 35 -3.15 2.15 5.44
C ASN A 35 -3.34 3.34 4.47
N HIS A 36 -3.00 4.56 4.88
CA HIS A 36 -3.04 5.71 3.99
C HIS A 36 -2.05 5.57 2.82
N ARG A 37 -0.84 5.06 3.07
CA ARG A 37 0.14 4.77 2.02
C ARG A 37 -0.31 3.61 1.12
N LEU A 38 -0.92 2.57 1.69
CA LEU A 38 -1.50 1.49 0.89
C LEU A 38 -2.59 2.02 -0.05
N ALA A 39 -3.46 2.91 0.42
CA ALA A 39 -4.48 3.52 -0.43
C ALA A 39 -3.88 4.31 -1.61
N ALA A 40 -2.77 5.03 -1.39
CA ALA A 40 -2.04 5.70 -2.47
C ALA A 40 -1.48 4.72 -3.52
N ILE A 41 -0.90 3.60 -3.06
CA ILE A 41 -0.41 2.53 -3.96
C ILE A 41 -1.57 1.86 -4.70
N GLN A 42 -2.67 1.59 -4.04
CA GLN A 42 -3.88 1.03 -4.67
C GLN A 42 -4.48 2.00 -5.70
N SER A 43 -4.42 3.32 -5.47
CA SER A 43 -4.82 4.31 -6.46
C SER A 43 -3.97 4.23 -7.74
N LEU A 44 -2.65 4.10 -7.58
CA LEU A 44 -1.74 3.87 -8.70
C LEU A 44 -2.08 2.55 -9.43
N ALA A 45 -2.32 1.47 -8.69
CA ALA A 45 -2.70 0.18 -9.28
C ALA A 45 -4.01 0.27 -10.08
N LYS A 46 -5.02 1.01 -9.60
CA LYS A 46 -6.24 1.28 -10.39
C LYS A 46 -5.92 1.99 -11.70
N MET A 47 -5.07 3.02 -11.67
CA MET A 47 -4.67 3.73 -12.88
C MET A 47 -3.98 2.79 -13.88
N ILE A 48 -3.06 1.95 -13.40
CA ILE A 48 -2.35 0.96 -14.23
C ILE A 48 -3.34 -0.03 -14.85
N PHE A 49 -4.30 -0.52 -14.07
CA PHE A 49 -5.32 -1.45 -14.55
C PHE A 49 -6.09 -0.88 -15.76
N TYR A 50 -6.42 0.41 -15.74
CA TYR A 50 -7.11 1.08 -16.84
C TYR A 50 -6.19 1.41 -18.03
N MET A 51 -4.97 1.86 -17.78
CA MET A 51 -4.07 2.38 -18.82
C MET A 51 -3.26 1.29 -19.52
N HIS A 52 -3.01 0.16 -18.85
CA HIS A 52 -2.17 -0.92 -19.36
C HIS A 52 -2.83 -2.29 -19.14
N PRO A 53 -3.81 -2.69 -19.98
CA PRO A 53 -4.54 -3.95 -19.81
C PRO A 53 -3.63 -5.19 -19.77
N GLY A 54 -2.49 -5.17 -20.48
CA GLY A 54 -1.50 -6.24 -20.47
C GLY A 54 -0.72 -6.41 -19.16
N LYS A 55 -0.89 -5.51 -18.19
CA LYS A 55 -0.31 -5.58 -16.84
C LYS A 55 -1.37 -5.58 -15.73
N SER A 56 -2.60 -5.97 -16.09
CA SER A 56 -3.76 -5.98 -15.20
C SER A 56 -3.61 -6.96 -14.05
N ASP A 57 -2.92 -8.07 -14.25
CA ASP A 57 -2.64 -9.09 -13.22
C ASP A 57 -1.85 -8.49 -12.04
N ILE A 58 -0.81 -7.70 -12.33
CA ILE A 58 0.01 -7.03 -11.31
C ILE A 58 -0.85 -6.04 -10.54
N ALA A 59 -1.67 -5.26 -11.26
CA ALA A 59 -2.56 -4.29 -10.64
C ALA A 59 -3.58 -4.96 -9.70
N VAL A 60 -4.24 -6.03 -10.14
CA VAL A 60 -5.20 -6.78 -9.33
C VAL A 60 -4.55 -7.32 -8.06
N ARG A 61 -3.35 -7.91 -8.15
CA ARG A 61 -2.61 -8.40 -6.98
C ARG A 61 -2.32 -7.30 -5.95
N ILE A 62 -2.01 -6.08 -6.40
CA ILE A 62 -1.79 -4.93 -5.52
C ILE A 62 -3.12 -4.45 -4.88
N LEU A 63 -4.20 -4.45 -5.66
CA LEU A 63 -5.53 -4.04 -5.19
C LEU A 63 -6.05 -4.97 -4.08
N ASP A 64 -5.74 -6.26 -4.16
CA ASP A 64 -6.15 -7.27 -3.18
C ASP A 64 -5.42 -7.17 -1.83
N ILE A 65 -4.39 -6.35 -1.69
CA ILE A 65 -3.68 -6.17 -0.42
C ILE A 65 -4.64 -5.54 0.62
N PRO A 66 -4.91 -6.22 1.75
CA PRO A 66 -5.82 -5.69 2.74
C PRO A 66 -5.19 -4.56 3.57
N CYS A 67 -6.06 -3.65 4.04
CA CYS A 67 -5.72 -2.72 5.11
C CYS A 67 -5.47 -3.47 6.42
N LYS A 68 -4.51 -3.02 7.22
CA LYS A 68 -4.34 -3.52 8.60
C LYS A 68 -5.49 -3.00 9.44
N ARG A 69 -6.08 -3.86 10.27
CA ARG A 69 -7.17 -3.46 11.18
C ARG A 69 -6.66 -2.38 12.14
N TYR A 70 -7.42 -1.30 12.26
CA TYR A 70 -7.15 -0.20 13.19
C TYR A 70 -8.40 0.06 14.02
N HIS A 71 -8.26 0.05 15.35
CA HIS A 71 -9.34 0.46 16.23
C HIS A 71 -9.29 1.98 16.37
N ARG A 72 -10.33 2.67 15.89
CA ARG A 72 -10.49 4.09 16.16
C ARG A 72 -11.14 4.21 17.53
N ASN A 73 -10.41 4.74 18.51
CA ASN A 73 -11.01 5.10 19.79
C ASN A 73 -12.14 6.09 19.52
N ILE A 74 -13.37 5.68 19.80
CA ILE A 74 -14.53 6.56 19.78
C ILE A 74 -14.38 7.41 21.05
N ILE A 75 -13.91 8.63 20.89
CA ILE A 75 -13.92 9.59 22.00
C ILE A 75 -15.39 9.93 22.23
N GLY A 76 -15.96 9.36 23.29
CA GLY A 76 -17.27 9.77 23.78
C GLY A 76 -17.12 11.20 24.30
N PHE A 77 -17.84 12.15 23.70
CA PHE A 77 -18.02 13.45 24.31
C PHE A 77 -18.86 13.25 25.57
N LEU A 78 -18.29 13.51 26.74
CA LEU A 78 -19.03 13.69 27.98
C LEU A 78 -19.30 15.19 28.13
N TYR A 79 -20.56 15.54 28.35
CA TYR A 79 -21.06 16.90 28.60
C TYR A 79 -20.65 17.37 30.01
#